data_AF-A0A813T5H7-F1
#
_entry.id   AF-A0A813T5H7-F1
#
_cell.length_a   1.000
_cell.length_b   1.000
_cell.length_c   1.000
_cell.angle_alpha   90.00
_cell.angle_beta   90.00
_cell.angle_gamma   90.00
#
_symmetry.space_group_name_H-M   'P 1'
#
loop_
_entity.id
_entity.type
_entity.pdbx_description
1 polymer ?
#
loop_
_entity_poly.entity_id
_entity_poly.type
_entity_poly.pdbx_seq_one_letter_code
_entity_poly.pdbx_strand_id
1 'polypeptide(L)'
;MNSEEQEKQAKKNCGKLYRKVLTGCEIIMDDEKYFTLSGNNVSCNRYFYSTNPATTPPNIKFRKKAKFEPKVMIWMAISTKGIFDVYVHKSKLGVDQKTYLQECINKRLIPFIDKYHYDGNYLFWPDLASSHYSKVVQERLNQKNIPFISRNDNPPNVPQGRPIERVWSILEQKIYANNWEAKNADHLIRRIKQKAKELDQPTLQAMMEGVRKKLWSMWRDGLYSVC
;
A
#
# COMPACT_ATOMS: atom_id res chain seq x y z
N MET A 1 7.66 -0.43 -24.32
CA MET A 1 6.61 0.56 -24.05
C MET A 1 7.31 1.81 -23.55
N ASN A 2 7.29 2.88 -24.35
CA ASN A 2 7.98 4.14 -24.05
C ASN A 2 7.35 4.81 -22.81
N SER A 3 8.12 5.55 -22.01
CA SER A 3 7.66 6.20 -20.76
C SER A 3 6.42 7.08 -20.99
N GLU A 4 6.37 7.79 -22.12
CA GLU A 4 5.24 8.64 -22.49
C GLU A 4 3.95 7.85 -22.80
N GLU A 5 4.07 6.66 -23.39
CA GLU A 5 2.92 5.80 -23.66
C GLU A 5 2.33 5.28 -22.34
N GLN A 6 3.20 4.92 -21.39
CA GLN A 6 2.78 4.49 -20.05
C GLN A 6 2.02 5.61 -19.34
N GLU A 7 2.52 6.84 -19.42
CA GLU A 7 1.87 8.01 -18.81
C GLU A 7 0.52 8.31 -19.46
N LYS A 8 0.42 8.30 -20.79
CA LYS A 8 -0.87 8.48 -21.50
C LYS A 8 -1.87 7.39 -21.11
N GLN A 9 -1.41 6.14 -21.01
CA GLN A 9 -2.24 5.01 -20.60
C GLN A 9 -2.71 5.15 -19.15
N ALA A 10 -1.83 5.54 -18.22
CA ALA A 10 -2.17 5.80 -16.83
C ALA A 10 -3.15 6.96 -16.69
N LYS A 11 -2.97 8.06 -17.42
CA LYS A 11 -3.92 9.19 -17.43
C LYS A 11 -5.31 8.76 -17.91
N LYS A 12 -5.37 7.98 -18.99
CA LYS A 12 -6.62 7.41 -19.52
C LYS A 12 -7.30 6.50 -18.50
N ASN A 13 -6.53 5.61 -17.86
CA ASN A 13 -7.04 4.67 -16.86
C ASN A 13 -7.51 5.39 -15.58
N CYS A 14 -6.85 6.47 -15.15
CA CYS A 14 -7.35 7.32 -14.07
C CYS A 14 -8.74 7.87 -14.39
N GLY A 15 -8.98 8.31 -15.63
CA GLY A 15 -10.30 8.78 -16.06
C GLY A 15 -11.37 7.68 -16.07
N LYS A 16 -11.01 6.45 -16.49
CA LYS A 16 -11.93 5.30 -16.40
C LYS A 16 -12.28 4.97 -14.95
N LEU A 17 -11.28 4.93 -14.08
CA LEU A 17 -11.47 4.66 -12.66
C LEU A 17 -12.30 5.75 -11.99
N TYR A 18 -12.01 7.03 -12.27
CA TYR A 18 -12.80 8.18 -11.81
C TYR A 18 -14.29 8.02 -12.15
N ARG A 19 -14.63 7.62 -13.38
CA ARG A 19 -16.03 7.42 -13.79
C ARG A 19 -16.70 6.27 -13.04
N LYS A 20 -15.97 5.20 -12.72
CA LYS A 20 -16.50 4.09 -11.91
C LYS A 20 -16.80 4.49 -10.47
N VAL A 21 -16.02 5.42 -9.89
CA VAL A 21 -16.24 5.90 -8.51
C VAL A 21 -17.18 7.11 -8.42
N LEU A 22 -17.59 7.69 -9.56
CA LEU A 22 -18.44 8.88 -9.59
C LEU A 22 -19.82 8.63 -8.99
N THR A 23 -20.31 7.39 -9.03
CA THR A 23 -21.64 6.99 -8.53
C THR A 23 -21.72 6.86 -7.01
N GLY A 24 -20.72 7.37 -6.26
CA GLY A 24 -20.66 7.28 -4.80
C GLY A 24 -20.08 5.97 -4.28
N CYS A 25 -19.38 5.22 -5.15
CA CYS A 25 -18.78 3.94 -4.83
C CYS A 25 -17.51 4.10 -3.97
N GLU A 26 -17.45 3.42 -2.83
CA GLU A 26 -16.28 3.41 -1.96
C GLU A 26 -15.14 2.60 -2.58
N ILE A 27 -13.89 3.03 -2.36
CA ILE A 27 -12.72 2.29 -2.84
C ILE A 27 -12.12 1.46 -1.70
N ILE A 28 -11.84 0.19 -2.00
CA ILE A 28 -11.00 -0.68 -1.19
C ILE A 28 -9.68 -0.88 -1.94
N MET A 29 -8.55 -0.61 -1.31
CA MET A 29 -7.23 -0.85 -1.90
C MET A 29 -6.46 -1.85 -1.05
N ASP A 30 -5.63 -2.66 -1.68
CA ASP A 30 -4.60 -3.44 -1.00
C ASP A 30 -3.21 -3.15 -1.56
N ASP A 31 -2.19 -3.56 -0.81
CA ASP A 31 -0.79 -3.44 -1.19
C ASP A 31 0.12 -4.28 -0.27
N GLU A 32 1.35 -4.52 -0.70
CA GLU A 32 2.41 -5.17 0.07
C GLU A 32 3.61 -4.26 0.32
N LYS A 33 4.10 -4.28 1.57
CA LYS A 33 5.34 -3.59 1.93
C LYS A 33 6.29 -4.46 2.74
N TYR A 34 7.59 -4.34 2.43
CA TYR A 34 8.67 -4.93 3.23
C TYR A 34 9.11 -4.00 4.36
N PHE A 35 9.26 -4.55 5.56
CA PHE A 35 9.85 -3.92 6.72
C PHE A 35 11.14 -4.64 7.12
N THR A 36 12.17 -3.88 7.50
CA THR A 36 13.46 -4.39 7.98
C THR A 36 13.54 -4.38 9.50
N LEU A 37 14.54 -5.03 10.11
CA LEU A 37 14.69 -4.99 11.56
C LEU A 37 15.03 -3.58 12.06
N SER A 38 15.81 -2.84 11.27
CA SER A 38 16.16 -1.45 11.54
C SER A 38 15.37 -0.47 10.67
N GLY A 39 15.06 0.71 11.22
CA GLY A 39 14.42 1.83 10.52
C GLY A 39 15.37 2.64 9.63
N ASN A 40 16.53 2.08 9.27
CA ASN A 40 17.52 2.78 8.47
C ASN A 40 17.05 3.06 7.03
N ASN A 41 15.98 2.40 6.59
CA ASN A 41 15.37 2.59 5.28
C ASN A 41 14.20 3.62 5.29
N VAL A 42 13.80 4.15 6.45
CA VAL A 42 12.77 5.21 6.50
C VAL A 42 13.32 6.44 5.76
N SER A 43 12.58 6.94 4.76
CA SER A 43 13.01 8.08 3.93
C SER A 43 13.39 9.32 4.74
N CYS A 44 12.67 9.60 5.83
CA CYS A 44 12.96 10.70 6.75
C CYS A 44 14.28 10.56 7.52
N ASN A 45 14.83 9.35 7.69
CA ASN A 45 16.05 9.11 8.47
C ASN A 45 17.31 9.05 7.59
N ARG A 46 17.21 9.42 6.31
CA ARG A 46 18.31 9.33 5.33
C ARG A 46 19.31 10.50 5.43
N TYR A 47 18.89 11.63 5.97
CA TYR A 47 19.69 12.85 6.02
C TYR A 47 20.28 13.08 7.41
N PHE A 48 21.46 13.69 7.46
CA PHE A 48 22.09 14.17 8.69
C PHE A 48 22.29 15.68 8.59
N TYR A 49 22.20 16.37 9.72
CA TYR A 49 22.53 17.79 9.81
C TYR A 49 23.99 17.92 10.25
N SER A 50 24.75 18.75 9.54
CA SER A 50 26.12 19.09 9.92
C SER A 50 26.47 20.50 9.44
N THR A 51 27.20 21.24 10.28
CA THR A 51 27.78 22.54 9.94
C THR A 51 29.02 22.40 9.05
N ASN A 52 29.69 21.25 9.07
CA ASN A 52 30.82 20.95 8.19
C ASN A 52 30.84 19.46 7.81
N PRO A 53 30.44 19.12 6.56
CA PRO A 53 30.47 17.76 6.08
C PRO A 53 31.87 17.13 6.10
N ALA A 54 32.97 17.89 5.97
CA ALA A 54 34.31 17.32 5.92
C ALA A 54 34.72 16.68 7.26
N THR A 55 34.42 17.34 8.38
CA THR A 55 34.78 16.89 9.74
C THR A 55 33.77 15.92 10.35
N THR A 56 32.65 15.67 9.69
CA THR A 56 31.60 14.81 10.25
C THR A 56 32.08 13.35 10.35
N PRO A 57 31.90 12.68 11.50
CA PRO A 57 32.32 11.30 11.71
C PRO A 57 31.77 10.32 10.65
N PRO A 58 32.58 9.35 10.16
CA PRO A 58 32.15 8.40 9.15
C PRO A 58 30.92 7.57 9.54
N ASN A 59 30.71 7.28 10.83
CA ASN A 59 29.53 6.55 11.33
C ASN A 59 28.22 7.37 11.27
N ILE A 60 28.31 8.69 11.10
CA ILE A 60 27.16 9.58 10.87
C ILE A 60 26.92 9.73 9.36
N LYS A 61 28.00 9.84 8.57
CA LYS A 61 27.95 9.96 7.10
C LYS A 61 27.49 8.68 6.40
N PHE A 62 28.02 7.55 6.84
CA PHE A 62 27.90 6.27 6.16
C PHE A 62 27.19 5.29 7.07
N ARG A 63 25.97 4.90 6.68
CA ARG A 63 25.26 3.78 7.31
C ARG A 63 25.55 2.50 6.54
N LYS A 64 26.08 1.50 7.23
CA LYS A 64 26.32 0.17 6.64
C LYS A 64 24.96 -0.50 6.39
N LYS A 65 24.71 -0.90 5.13
CA LYS A 65 23.53 -1.69 4.77
C LYS A 65 23.94 -3.14 4.60
N ALA A 66 23.39 -4.04 5.40
CA ALA A 66 23.60 -5.47 5.22
C ALA A 66 22.96 -5.92 3.89
N LYS A 67 23.69 -6.70 3.09
CA LYS A 67 23.23 -7.18 1.78
C LYS A 67 21.97 -8.07 1.87
N PHE A 68 21.73 -8.69 3.02
CA PHE A 68 20.60 -9.58 3.30
C PHE A 68 20.00 -9.31 4.69
N GLU A 69 19.64 -8.06 4.98
CA GLU A 69 18.93 -7.76 6.23
C GLU A 69 17.62 -8.56 6.30
N PRO A 70 17.30 -9.21 7.43
CA PRO A 70 16.02 -9.87 7.61
C PRO A 70 14.88 -8.88 7.38
N LYS A 71 13.97 -9.26 6.49
CA LYS A 71 12.81 -8.46 6.11
C LYS A 71 11.53 -9.25 6.30
N VAL A 72 10.48 -8.56 6.71
CA VAL A 72 9.13 -9.10 6.86
C VAL A 72 8.25 -8.40 5.83
N MET A 73 7.54 -9.18 5.02
CA MET A 73 6.56 -8.64 4.08
C MET A 73 5.18 -8.64 4.73
N ILE A 74 4.51 -7.52 4.56
CA ILE A 74 3.22 -7.24 5.15
C ILE A 74 2.25 -6.92 4.02
N TRP A 75 1.08 -7.53 4.06
CA TRP A 75 -0.06 -7.17 3.22
C TRP A 75 -1.13 -6.51 4.08
N MET A 76 -1.74 -5.45 3.57
CA MET A 76 -2.91 -4.84 4.19
C MET A 76 -3.92 -4.37 3.15
N ALA A 77 -5.18 -4.28 3.57
CA ALA A 77 -6.23 -3.59 2.82
C ALA A 77 -6.78 -2.41 3.62
N ILE A 78 -7.13 -1.34 2.90
CA ILE A 78 -7.66 -0.10 3.46
C ILE A 78 -8.93 0.35 2.74
N SER A 79 -9.82 1.02 3.47
CA SER A 79 -10.98 1.73 2.93
C SER A 79 -11.30 2.96 3.79
N THR A 80 -12.33 3.71 3.43
CA THR A 80 -12.92 4.77 4.27
C THR A 80 -13.31 4.27 5.67
N LYS A 81 -13.65 2.99 5.82
CA LYS A 81 -13.99 2.35 7.11
C LYS A 81 -12.77 2.02 7.98
N GLY A 82 -11.55 2.22 7.47
CA GLY A 82 -10.30 1.99 8.20
C GLY A 82 -9.39 0.93 7.56
N ILE A 83 -8.38 0.52 8.33
CA ILE A 83 -7.43 -0.55 7.98
C ILE A 83 -7.95 -1.87 8.50
N PHE A 84 -7.85 -2.92 7.68
CA PHE A 84 -8.21 -4.27 8.07
C PHE A 84 -7.00 -5.12 8.48
N ASP A 85 -7.26 -6.28 9.11
CA ASP A 85 -6.26 -7.21 9.64
C ASP A 85 -5.06 -7.38 8.70
N VAL A 86 -3.89 -7.27 9.31
CA VAL A 86 -2.61 -7.25 8.60
C VAL A 86 -2.10 -8.68 8.42
N TYR A 87 -1.89 -9.11 7.18
CA TYR A 87 -1.25 -10.39 6.90
C TYR A 87 0.27 -10.24 6.93
N VAL A 88 0.92 -11.21 7.58
CA VAL A 88 2.38 -11.29 7.68
C VAL A 88 2.85 -12.46 6.85
N HIS A 89 3.58 -12.17 5.78
CA HIS A 89 4.22 -13.20 4.98
C HIS A 89 5.59 -13.56 5.58
N LYS A 90 5.68 -14.76 6.15
CA LYS A 90 6.89 -15.26 6.83
C LYS A 90 7.93 -15.88 5.87
N SER A 91 7.62 -16.04 4.59
CA SER A 91 8.54 -16.62 3.61
C SER A 91 9.48 -15.56 3.03
N LYS A 92 10.67 -16.01 2.61
CA LYS A 92 11.66 -15.19 1.91
C LYS A 92 11.28 -14.90 0.46
N LEU A 93 10.36 -15.69 -0.09
CA LEU A 93 9.82 -15.54 -1.44
C LEU A 93 8.70 -14.48 -1.44
N GLY A 94 8.36 -13.97 -2.62
CA GLY A 94 7.20 -13.10 -2.81
C GLY A 94 5.89 -13.86 -2.54
N VAL A 95 4.80 -13.11 -2.32
CA VAL A 95 3.46 -13.70 -2.17
C VAL A 95 3.06 -14.31 -3.51
N ASP A 96 2.87 -15.63 -3.53
CA ASP A 96 2.35 -16.32 -4.71
C ASP A 96 0.82 -16.21 -4.78
N GLN A 97 0.26 -16.58 -5.93
CA GLN A 97 -1.20 -16.52 -6.15
C GLN A 97 -2.01 -17.34 -5.14
N LYS A 98 -1.45 -18.47 -4.64
CA LYS A 98 -2.14 -19.34 -3.67
C LYS A 98 -2.18 -18.70 -2.29
N THR A 99 -1.05 -18.15 -1.84
CA THR A 99 -0.94 -17.44 -0.58
C THR A 99 -1.82 -16.19 -0.60
N TYR A 100 -1.77 -15.42 -1.68
CA TYR A 100 -2.63 -14.25 -1.83
C TYR A 100 -4.12 -14.63 -1.76
N LEU A 101 -4.55 -15.65 -2.49
CA LEU A 101 -5.92 -16.12 -2.47
C LEU A 101 -6.38 -16.58 -1.07
N GLN A 102 -5.56 -17.39 -0.38
CA GLN A 102 -5.96 -17.98 0.89
C GLN A 102 -5.83 -17.00 2.06
N GLU A 103 -4.72 -16.28 2.16
CA GLU A 103 -4.41 -15.44 3.31
C GLU A 103 -4.93 -14.01 3.15
N CYS A 104 -4.81 -13.41 1.96
CA CYS A 104 -5.21 -12.02 1.73
C CYS A 104 -6.69 -11.94 1.34
N ILE A 105 -7.14 -12.74 0.36
CA ILE A 105 -8.52 -12.66 -0.14
C ILE A 105 -9.50 -13.38 0.79
N ASN A 106 -9.34 -14.69 0.98
CA ASN A 106 -10.33 -15.51 1.70
C ASN A 106 -10.40 -15.23 3.19
N LYS A 107 -9.26 -15.16 3.87
CA LYS A 107 -9.22 -14.97 5.33
C LYS A 107 -9.38 -13.52 5.76
N ARG A 108 -9.18 -12.55 4.86
CA ARG A 108 -9.14 -11.13 5.25
C ARG A 108 -10.04 -10.23 4.43
N LEU A 109 -9.82 -10.08 3.13
CA LEU A 109 -10.59 -9.16 2.30
C LEU A 109 -12.09 -9.49 2.29
N ILE A 110 -12.47 -10.75 2.12
CA ILE A 110 -13.88 -11.16 2.08
C ILE A 110 -14.57 -10.88 3.44
N PRO A 111 -14.06 -11.36 4.58
CA PRO A 111 -14.64 -11.02 5.89
C PRO A 111 -14.71 -9.52 6.17
N PHE A 112 -13.77 -8.74 5.64
CA PHE A 112 -13.78 -7.28 5.77
C PHE A 112 -14.94 -6.65 5.00
N ILE A 113 -15.10 -7.04 3.74
CA ILE A 113 -16.20 -6.59 2.89
C ILE A 113 -17.54 -6.96 3.52
N ASP A 114 -17.71 -8.22 3.91
CA ASP A 114 -18.95 -8.72 4.52
C ASP A 114 -19.33 -7.93 5.78
N LYS A 115 -18.33 -7.45 6.54
CA LYS A 115 -18.54 -6.73 7.80
C LYS A 115 -18.81 -5.23 7.61
N TYR A 116 -18.12 -4.57 6.68
CA TYR A 116 -18.08 -3.10 6.62
C TYR A 116 -18.65 -2.50 5.33
N HIS A 117 -18.86 -3.32 4.30
CA HIS A 117 -19.28 -2.93 2.95
C HIS A 117 -20.49 -3.76 2.46
N TYR A 118 -21.40 -4.06 3.40
CA TYR A 118 -22.59 -4.89 3.14
C TYR A 118 -23.62 -4.22 2.22
N ASP A 119 -23.52 -2.91 2.01
CA ASP A 119 -24.36 -2.14 1.09
C ASP A 119 -24.03 -2.42 -0.39
N GLY A 120 -22.93 -3.14 -0.67
CA GLY A 120 -22.49 -3.48 -2.01
C GLY A 120 -21.92 -2.29 -2.80
N ASN A 121 -21.80 -1.12 -2.17
CA ASN A 121 -21.42 0.12 -2.85
C ASN A 121 -19.91 0.37 -2.75
N TYR A 122 -19.12 -0.59 -3.21
CA TYR A 122 -17.67 -0.53 -3.17
C TYR A 122 -17.04 -1.07 -4.46
N LEU A 123 -15.76 -0.76 -4.68
CA LEU A 123 -14.95 -1.26 -5.78
C LEU A 123 -13.55 -1.60 -5.26
N PHE A 124 -13.15 -2.85 -5.48
CA PHE A 124 -11.82 -3.31 -5.11
C PHE A 124 -10.78 -2.90 -6.16
N TRP A 125 -9.77 -2.17 -5.72
CA TRP A 125 -8.64 -1.71 -6.51
C TRP A 125 -7.35 -2.42 -6.09
N PRO A 126 -7.05 -3.60 -6.66
CA PRO A 126 -5.80 -4.29 -6.36
C PRO A 126 -4.60 -3.53 -6.94
N ASP A 127 -3.41 -3.82 -6.43
CA ASP A 127 -2.17 -3.44 -7.11
C ASP A 127 -2.03 -4.18 -8.48
N LEU A 128 -0.98 -3.89 -9.25
CA LEU A 128 -0.75 -4.52 -10.56
C LEU A 128 0.10 -5.81 -10.50
N ALA A 129 0.29 -6.41 -9.32
CA ALA A 129 1.01 -7.66 -9.17
C ALA A 129 0.33 -8.80 -9.95
N SER A 130 1.17 -9.66 -10.55
CA SER A 130 0.68 -10.78 -11.37
C SER A 130 -0.15 -11.78 -10.57
N SER A 131 0.14 -11.96 -9.28
CA SER A 131 -0.60 -12.81 -8.34
C SER A 131 -2.06 -12.35 -8.19
N HIS A 132 -2.30 -11.04 -8.12
CA HIS A 132 -3.62 -10.45 -7.86
C HIS A 132 -4.56 -10.62 -9.07
N TYR A 133 -3.98 -10.68 -10.26
CA TYR A 133 -4.69 -10.93 -11.51
C TYR A 133 -4.60 -12.37 -12.01
N SER A 134 -4.19 -13.32 -11.16
CA SER A 134 -4.23 -14.74 -11.53
C SER A 134 -5.67 -15.20 -11.77
N LYS A 135 -5.84 -16.21 -12.64
CA LYS A 135 -7.16 -16.75 -12.99
C LYS A 135 -7.94 -17.19 -11.75
N VAL A 136 -7.28 -17.89 -10.83
CA VAL A 136 -7.87 -18.41 -9.58
C VAL A 136 -8.36 -17.31 -8.64
N VAL A 137 -7.65 -16.17 -8.59
CA VAL A 137 -8.05 -15.02 -7.77
C VAL A 137 -9.24 -14.32 -8.39
N GLN A 138 -9.20 -14.07 -9.70
CA GLN A 138 -10.33 -13.43 -10.42
C GLN A 138 -11.60 -14.28 -10.35
N GLU A 139 -11.50 -15.60 -10.53
CA GLU A 139 -12.61 -16.53 -10.36
C GLU A 139 -13.19 -16.45 -8.94
N ARG A 140 -12.34 -16.36 -7.92
CA ARG A 140 -12.80 -16.23 -6.53
C ARG A 140 -13.53 -14.91 -6.28
N LEU A 141 -13.01 -13.79 -6.78
CA LEU A 141 -13.64 -12.48 -6.65
C LEU A 141 -15.01 -12.47 -7.35
N ASN A 142 -15.09 -13.03 -8.56
CA ASN A 142 -16.34 -13.17 -9.30
C ASN A 142 -17.35 -14.08 -8.58
N GLN A 143 -16.92 -15.24 -8.04
CA GLN A 143 -17.78 -16.14 -7.25
C GLN A 143 -18.36 -15.46 -6.01
N LYS A 144 -17.65 -14.47 -5.46
CA LYS A 144 -18.08 -13.68 -4.31
C LYS A 144 -18.77 -12.38 -4.67
N ASN A 145 -19.03 -12.16 -5.97
CA ASN A 145 -19.61 -10.92 -6.49
C ASN A 145 -18.87 -9.66 -6.02
N ILE A 146 -17.55 -9.76 -5.84
CA ILE A 146 -16.72 -8.62 -5.46
C ILE A 146 -16.37 -7.85 -6.73
N PRO A 147 -16.90 -6.62 -6.94
CA PRO A 147 -16.49 -5.80 -8.06
C PRO A 147 -15.03 -5.39 -7.90
N PHE A 148 -14.22 -5.60 -8.94
CA PHE A 148 -12.81 -5.23 -8.94
C PHE A 148 -12.39 -4.57 -10.25
N ILE A 149 -11.30 -3.81 -10.21
CA ILE A 149 -10.75 -3.15 -11.40
C ILE A 149 -9.96 -4.16 -12.23
N SER A 150 -10.37 -4.32 -13.49
CA SER A 150 -9.67 -5.15 -14.45
C SER A 150 -8.24 -4.65 -14.66
N ARG A 151 -7.32 -5.56 -15.00
CA ARG A 151 -5.91 -5.19 -15.25
C ARG A 151 -5.74 -4.10 -16.31
N ASN A 152 -6.59 -4.11 -17.33
CA ASN A 152 -6.55 -3.16 -18.45
C ASN A 152 -7.06 -1.76 -18.05
N ASP A 153 -7.92 -1.67 -17.03
CA ASP A 153 -8.46 -0.41 -16.52
C ASP A 153 -7.70 0.12 -15.30
N ASN A 154 -6.83 -0.69 -14.69
CA ASN A 154 -5.98 -0.30 -13.58
C ASN A 154 -4.90 0.67 -14.08
N PRO A 155 -4.79 1.90 -13.53
CA PRO A 155 -3.74 2.82 -13.96
C PRO A 155 -2.36 2.31 -13.51
N PRO A 156 -1.38 2.12 -14.41
CA PRO A 156 -0.02 1.74 -14.02
C PRO A 156 0.74 2.91 -13.38
N ASN A 157 1.62 2.62 -12.43
CA ASN A 157 2.58 3.57 -11.84
C ASN A 157 1.94 4.86 -11.29
N VAL A 158 0.86 4.74 -10.53
CA VAL A 158 0.15 5.88 -9.89
C VAL A 158 0.17 5.86 -8.35
N PRO A 159 1.33 5.70 -7.69
CA PRO A 159 1.40 5.67 -6.22
C PRO A 159 0.80 6.92 -5.56
N GLN A 160 0.91 8.10 -6.18
CA GLN A 160 0.32 9.36 -5.71
C GLN A 160 -1.22 9.33 -5.62
N GLY A 161 -1.85 8.51 -6.45
CA GLY A 161 -3.30 8.25 -6.46
C GLY A 161 -3.76 7.23 -5.42
N ARG A 162 -2.83 6.49 -4.78
CA ARG A 162 -3.12 5.43 -3.82
C ARG A 162 -2.74 5.86 -2.39
N PRO A 163 -3.71 6.19 -1.51
CA PRO A 163 -3.43 6.58 -0.13
C PRO A 163 -2.65 5.56 0.69
N ILE A 164 -2.72 4.27 0.33
CA ILE A 164 -2.02 3.20 1.04
C ILE A 164 -0.50 3.45 1.14
N GLU A 165 0.10 4.11 0.16
CA GLU A 165 1.50 4.55 0.19
C GLU A 165 1.81 5.52 1.35
N ARG A 166 0.88 6.44 1.62
CA ARG A 166 0.97 7.37 2.74
C ARG A 166 0.69 6.67 4.07
N VAL A 167 -0.26 5.73 4.09
CA VAL A 167 -0.53 4.88 5.26
C VAL A 167 0.71 4.10 5.66
N TRP A 168 1.40 3.49 4.69
CA TRP A 168 2.67 2.82 4.92
C TRP A 168 3.73 3.74 5.50
N SER A 169 3.83 4.97 5.00
CA SER A 169 4.79 5.96 5.51
C SER A 169 4.51 6.36 6.96
N ILE A 170 3.24 6.55 7.32
CA ILE A 170 2.82 6.86 8.70
C ILE A 170 3.09 5.66 9.63
N LEU A 171 2.76 4.46 9.17
CA LEU A 171 3.00 3.24 9.94
C LEU A 171 4.50 3.03 10.18
N GLU A 172 5.32 3.23 9.15
CA GLU A 172 6.77 3.16 9.22
C GLU A 172 7.35 4.16 10.24
N GLN A 173 6.91 5.42 10.21
CA GLN A 173 7.29 6.42 11.22
C GLN A 173 6.91 5.98 12.64
N LYS A 174 5.71 5.42 12.84
CA LYS A 174 5.24 4.93 14.15
C LYS A 174 6.02 3.70 14.64
N ILE A 175 6.41 2.79 13.74
CA ILE A 175 7.16 1.58 14.08
C ILE A 175 8.54 1.96 14.59
N TYR A 176 9.27 2.79 13.85
CA TYR A 176 10.68 3.14 14.09
C TYR A 176 10.88 4.44 14.87
N ALA A 177 9.81 5.00 15.43
CA ALA A 177 9.88 6.16 16.31
C ALA A 177 10.92 5.96 17.42
N ASN A 178 11.65 7.02 17.77
CA ASN A 178 12.71 7.01 18.78
C ASN A 178 13.86 6.02 18.48
N ASN A 179 14.20 5.84 17.20
CA ASN A 179 15.24 4.91 16.74
C ASN A 179 15.00 3.47 17.20
N TRP A 180 13.73 3.06 17.27
CA TRP A 180 13.39 1.69 17.66
C TRP A 180 13.91 0.69 16.61
N GLU A 181 14.49 -0.41 17.08
CA GLU A 181 14.97 -1.51 16.25
C GLU A 181 14.47 -2.86 16.78
N ALA A 182 14.20 -3.78 15.87
CA ALA A 182 13.74 -5.11 16.21
C ALA A 182 14.91 -6.07 16.49
N LYS A 183 14.79 -6.89 17.55
CA LYS A 183 15.76 -7.95 17.86
C LYS A 183 15.70 -9.11 16.87
N ASN A 184 14.51 -9.39 16.33
CA ASN A 184 14.22 -10.45 15.37
C ASN A 184 12.89 -10.18 14.66
N ALA A 185 12.55 -11.02 13.68
CA ALA A 185 11.34 -10.87 12.87
C ALA A 185 10.04 -10.90 13.72
N ASP A 186 9.94 -11.75 14.73
CA ASP A 186 8.74 -11.81 15.58
C ASP A 186 8.57 -10.57 16.46
N HIS A 187 9.68 -9.96 16.91
CA HIS A 187 9.64 -8.67 17.59
C HIS A 187 9.12 -7.56 16.67
N LEU A 188 9.60 -7.54 15.42
CA LEU A 188 9.12 -6.61 14.39
C LEU A 188 7.63 -6.82 14.09
N ILE A 189 7.19 -8.07 13.90
CA ILE A 189 5.79 -8.41 13.61
C ILE A 189 4.86 -7.94 14.73
N ARG A 190 5.22 -8.17 15.99
CA ARG A 190 4.42 -7.70 17.14
C ARG A 190 4.30 -6.18 17.14
N ARG A 191 5.41 -5.48 16.87
CA ARG A 191 5.43 -4.01 16.80
C ARG A 191 4.57 -3.49 15.64
N ILE A 192 4.66 -4.08 14.45
CA ILE A 192 3.84 -3.73 13.29
C ILE A 192 2.35 -3.88 13.61
N LYS A 193 1.94 -5.04 14.15
CA LYS A 193 0.54 -5.29 14.52
C LYS A 193 0.04 -4.33 15.59
N GLN A 194 0.89 -3.98 16.56
CA GLN A 194 0.55 -2.98 17.58
C GLN A 194 0.35 -1.60 16.93
N LYS A 195 1.30 -1.13 16.11
CA LYS A 195 1.25 0.21 15.50
C LYS A 195 0.19 0.36 14.42
N ALA A 196 -0.13 -0.71 13.71
CA ALA A 196 -1.24 -0.70 12.76
C ALA A 196 -2.59 -0.42 13.45
N LYS A 197 -2.79 -0.92 14.68
CA LYS A 197 -4.00 -0.64 15.49
C LYS A 197 -4.07 0.79 16.03
N GLU A 198 -2.93 1.49 16.11
CA GLU A 198 -2.82 2.88 16.55
C GLU A 198 -2.92 3.89 15.39
N LEU A 199 -3.27 3.43 14.17
CA LEU A 199 -3.49 4.32 13.04
C LEU A 199 -4.85 5.01 13.20
N ASP A 200 -4.81 6.33 13.08
CA ASP A 200 -5.97 7.19 13.32
C ASP A 200 -7.02 7.02 12.21
N GLN A 201 -8.21 6.56 12.58
CA GLN A 201 -9.29 6.26 11.64
C GLN A 201 -9.81 7.52 10.91
N PRO A 202 -10.04 8.67 11.57
CA PRO A 202 -10.36 9.93 10.88
C PRO A 202 -9.33 10.31 9.82
N THR A 203 -8.04 10.19 10.13
CA THR A 203 -6.96 10.47 9.18
C THR A 203 -7.03 9.54 7.96
N LEU A 204 -7.27 8.24 8.17
CA LEU A 204 -7.41 7.27 7.07
C LEU A 204 -8.63 7.57 6.20
N GLN A 205 -9.77 7.85 6.83
CA GLN A 205 -11.00 8.21 6.15
C GLN A 205 -10.80 9.44 5.25
N ALA A 206 -10.22 10.51 5.80
CA ALA A 206 -9.95 11.74 5.04
C ALA A 206 -9.03 11.51 3.83
N MET A 207 -8.02 10.63 3.97
CA MET A 207 -7.15 10.27 2.84
C MET A 207 -7.89 9.49 1.75
N MET A 208 -8.78 8.58 2.14
CA MET A 208 -9.58 7.76 1.22
C MET A 208 -10.66 8.57 0.50
N GLU A 209 -11.32 9.50 1.20
CA GLU A 209 -12.30 10.44 0.60
C GLU A 209 -11.65 11.32 -0.48
N GLY A 210 -10.35 11.65 -0.31
CA GLY A 210 -9.57 12.41 -1.28
C GLY A 210 -9.26 11.69 -2.60
N VAL A 211 -9.41 10.36 -2.67
CA VAL A 211 -9.02 9.54 -3.84
C VAL A 211 -9.75 10.00 -5.10
N ARG A 212 -11.05 10.26 -5.01
CA ARG A 212 -11.86 10.70 -6.16
C ARG A 212 -11.34 12.00 -6.76
N LYS A 213 -11.05 12.99 -5.90
CA LYS A 213 -10.49 14.28 -6.33
C LYS A 213 -9.11 14.10 -6.98
N LYS A 214 -8.28 13.20 -6.42
CA LYS A 214 -6.97 12.89 -7.00
C LYS A 214 -7.08 12.28 -8.39
N LEU A 215 -7.92 11.25 -8.56
CA LEU A 215 -8.14 10.61 -9.85
C LEU A 215 -8.64 11.60 -10.91
N TRP A 216 -9.53 12.52 -10.52
CA TRP A 216 -10.01 13.58 -11.40
C TRP A 216 -8.90 14.54 -11.84
N SER A 217 -8.09 15.03 -10.89
CA SER A 217 -6.94 15.89 -11.18
C SER A 217 -5.92 15.18 -12.08
N MET A 218 -5.61 13.92 -11.78
CA MET A 218 -4.70 13.09 -12.59
C MET A 218 -5.20 12.93 -14.03
N TRP A 219 -6.51 12.72 -14.19
CA TRP A 219 -7.14 12.59 -15.50
C TRP A 219 -7.22 13.93 -16.26
N ARG A 220 -7.55 15.03 -15.60
CA ARG A 220 -7.75 16.34 -16.24
C ARG A 220 -6.41 17.06 -16.47
N ASP A 221 -5.67 17.27 -15.39
CA ASP A 221 -4.52 18.16 -15.30
C ASP A 221 -3.18 17.41 -15.50
N GLY A 222 -3.21 16.08 -15.51
CA GLY A 222 -2.03 15.22 -15.71
C GLY A 222 -1.61 14.49 -14.43
N LEU A 223 -0.84 13.41 -14.56
CA LEU A 223 -0.57 12.47 -13.45
C LEU A 223 0.12 13.10 -12.25
N TYR A 224 0.91 14.15 -12.46
CA TYR A 224 1.69 14.85 -11.43
C TYR A 224 0.97 16.08 -10.85
N SER A 225 -0.30 16.32 -11.20
CA SER A 225 -1.09 17.44 -10.67
C SER A 225 -1.47 17.31 -9.20
N VAL A 226 -1.26 16.13 -8.62
CA VAL A 226 -1.59 15.78 -7.23
C VAL A 226 -0.31 15.72 -6.41
N CYS A 227 0.11 16.88 -5.93
CA CYS A 227 1.14 17.07 -4.90
C CYS A 227 0.49 17.60 -3.63
#